data_AF-A0A1J3ES97-F1
#
_entry.id   AF-A0A1J3ES97-F1
#
_cell.length_a   1.000
_cell.length_b   1.000
_cell.length_c   1.000
_cell.angle_alpha   90.00
_cell.angle_beta   90.00
_cell.angle_gamma   90.00
#
_symmetry.space_group_name_H-M   'P 1'
#
loop_
_entity.id
_entity.type
_entity.pdbx_description
1 polymer ?
#
loop_
_entity_poly.entity_id
_entity_poly.type
_entity_poly.pdbx_seq_one_letter_code
_entity_poly.pdbx_strand_id
1 'polypeptide(L)'
;NGSAVDEVISLYEDHSARNQVNVEVAEEGMPCLSVHTIMNMPHLTVQALALTLCHLKQFGFERIFFQGASFRSLSSSTEMNLSANTLQQLEVVRNNSDGSESGSLFHNMNHTLTVYGSRLLRHWVTHPLCDRNLISARLDAVSEIAACMGSHSSSQISDDLDEEGSERTIVPPEFYLVLSSVLTALSRSPDVQRGITRIFHRTAKATELWKLF
;
A
#
# COMPACT_ATOMS: atom_id res chain seq x y z
N ASN A 1 1.25 12.63 35.27
CA ASN A 1 0.94 12.68 33.81
C ASN A 1 2.15 12.93 32.91
N GLY A 2 3.34 13.31 33.40
CA GLY A 2 4.56 13.45 32.56
C GLY A 2 5.18 12.13 32.08
N SER A 3 5.02 11.05 32.85
CA SER A 3 5.74 9.77 32.63
C SER A 3 5.75 9.23 31.20
N ALA A 4 4.62 9.24 30.47
CA ALA A 4 4.56 8.63 29.13
C ALA A 4 5.21 9.50 28.05
N VAL A 5 5.05 10.83 28.16
CA VAL A 5 5.69 11.79 27.25
C VAL A 5 7.20 11.77 27.51
N ASP A 6 7.60 11.81 28.78
CA ASP A 6 9.00 11.78 29.21
C ASP A 6 9.69 10.47 28.77
N GLU A 7 8.99 9.33 28.85
CA GLU A 7 9.50 8.02 28.40
C GLU A 7 9.71 7.99 26.87
N VAL A 8 8.75 8.48 26.09
CA VAL A 8 8.87 8.53 24.62
C VAL A 8 9.98 9.49 24.20
N ILE A 9 10.08 10.66 24.85
CA ILE A 9 11.14 11.65 24.58
C ILE A 9 12.50 11.09 24.95
N SER A 10 12.65 10.49 26.14
CA SER A 10 13.90 9.88 26.60
C SER A 10 14.39 8.78 25.64
N LEU A 11 13.49 7.95 25.12
CA LEU A 11 13.83 6.93 24.13
C LEU A 11 14.25 7.53 22.78
N TYR A 12 13.69 8.69 22.41
CA TYR A 12 14.08 9.44 21.22
C TYR A 12 15.50 10.02 21.36
N GLU A 13 15.82 10.58 22.52
CA GLU A 13 17.14 11.13 22.83
C GLU A 13 18.22 10.04 22.89
N ASP A 14 17.94 8.89 23.54
CA ASP A 14 18.85 7.73 23.56
C ASP A 14 19.12 7.18 22.14
N HIS A 15 18.10 7.15 21.27
CA HIS A 15 18.28 6.73 19.88
C HIS A 15 19.10 7.75 19.05
N SER A 16 18.88 9.05 19.25
CA SER A 16 19.68 10.11 18.61
C SER A 16 21.16 10.01 19.01
N ALA A 17 21.44 9.77 20.29
CA ALA A 17 22.81 9.59 20.80
C ALA A 17 23.51 8.36 20.20
N ARG A 18 22.79 7.25 19.98
CA ARG A 18 23.36 6.03 19.37
C ARG A 18 23.66 6.15 17.88
N ASN A 19 22.90 6.96 17.15
CA ASN A 19 23.12 7.18 15.71
C ASN A 19 24.23 8.19 15.41
N GLN A 20 24.62 9.06 16.36
CA GLN A 20 25.81 9.91 16.18
C GLN A 20 27.12 9.11 16.09
N VAL A 21 27.12 7.84 16.51
CA VAL A 21 28.31 6.97 16.46
C VAL A 21 28.42 6.21 15.13
N ASN A 22 27.40 6.22 14.27
CA ASN A 22 27.47 5.58 12.96
C ASN A 22 26.60 6.33 11.93
N VAL A 23 27.27 6.86 10.90
CA VAL A 23 26.76 7.49 9.66
C VAL A 23 26.92 9.02 9.62
N GLU A 24 28.11 9.45 9.19
CA GLU A 24 28.31 10.70 8.45
C GLU A 24 27.78 10.52 7.01
N VAL A 25 26.46 10.48 6.83
CA VAL A 25 25.81 10.86 5.57
C VAL A 25 24.46 11.46 5.94
N ALA A 26 24.40 12.79 5.89
CA ALA A 26 23.16 13.53 5.91
C ALA A 26 22.42 13.28 4.59
N GLU A 27 21.18 12.79 4.65
CA GLU A 27 20.21 13.02 3.59
C GLU A 27 18.91 13.55 4.21
N GLU A 28 18.56 14.75 3.77
CA GLU A 28 17.25 15.37 3.91
C GLU A 28 16.18 14.42 3.34
N GLY A 29 15.09 14.19 4.08
CA GLY A 29 13.85 13.69 3.46
C GLY A 29 13.13 12.49 4.08
N MET A 30 13.38 12.11 5.32
CA MET A 30 12.47 11.18 6.04
C MET A 30 11.78 11.91 7.19
N PRO A 31 10.44 11.97 7.23
CA PRO A 31 9.72 12.60 8.33
C PRO A 31 9.85 11.68 9.56
N CYS A 32 10.93 11.84 10.32
CA CYS A 32 11.00 11.28 11.64
C CYS A 32 9.88 11.91 12.50
N LEU A 33 9.31 11.13 13.42
CA LEU A 33 8.36 11.65 14.40
C LEU A 33 9.03 12.75 15.23
N SER A 34 8.88 14.01 14.85
CA SER A 34 9.49 15.10 15.61
C SER A 34 8.90 15.14 17.01
N VAL A 35 9.71 15.51 18.01
CA VAL A 35 9.25 15.71 19.39
C VAL A 35 8.08 16.70 19.43
N HIS A 36 8.12 17.73 18.58
CA HIS A 36 7.02 18.68 18.41
C HIS A 36 5.72 18.01 17.93
N THR A 37 5.80 17.06 16.99
CA THR A 37 4.63 16.28 16.55
C THR A 37 4.06 15.47 17.69
N ILE A 38 4.90 14.83 18.52
CA ILE A 38 4.48 14.02 19.67
C ILE A 38 3.78 14.90 20.72
N MET A 39 4.34 16.07 21.02
CA MET A 39 3.76 17.01 21.99
C MET A 39 2.39 17.55 21.55
N ASN A 40 2.12 17.61 20.25
CA ASN A 40 0.84 18.07 19.70
C ASN A 40 -0.21 16.96 19.58
N MET A 41 0.12 15.70 19.91
CA MET A 41 -0.85 14.60 19.89
C MET A 41 -1.74 14.61 21.14
N PRO A 42 -2.99 14.11 21.05
CA PRO A 42 -3.82 13.90 22.22
C PRO A 42 -3.14 12.99 23.25
N HIS A 43 -3.35 13.27 24.54
CA HIS A 43 -2.68 12.54 25.64
C HIS A 43 -2.88 11.02 25.57
N LEU A 44 -4.08 10.55 25.21
CA LEU A 44 -4.35 9.11 25.04
C LEU A 44 -3.55 8.50 23.88
N THR A 45 -3.36 9.25 22.79
CA THR A 45 -2.54 8.82 21.65
C THR A 45 -1.08 8.69 22.04
N VAL A 46 -0.55 9.64 22.82
CA VAL A 46 0.84 9.56 23.31
C VAL A 46 1.03 8.39 24.28
N GLN A 47 0.06 8.12 25.15
CA GLN A 47 0.11 6.95 26.04
C GLN A 47 0.08 5.64 25.26
N ALA A 48 -0.82 5.50 24.28
CA ALA A 48 -0.86 4.32 23.43
C ALA A 48 0.44 4.15 22.62
N LEU A 49 1.00 5.26 22.13
CA LEU A 49 2.28 5.29 21.44
C LEU A 49 3.43 4.80 22.35
N ALA A 50 3.50 5.30 23.58
CA ALA A 50 4.49 4.89 24.57
C ALA A 50 4.43 3.39 24.85
N LEU A 51 3.22 2.86 25.14
CA LEU A 51 3.02 1.43 25.36
C LEU A 51 3.40 0.58 24.15
N THR A 52 3.05 1.04 22.94
CA THR A 52 3.39 0.35 21.69
C THR A 52 4.91 0.33 21.47
N LEU A 53 5.59 1.45 21.73
CA LEU A 53 7.04 1.55 21.65
C LEU A 53 7.72 0.61 22.66
N CYS A 54 7.27 0.61 23.91
CA CYS A 54 7.80 -0.28 24.96
C CYS A 54 7.57 -1.75 24.62
N HIS A 55 6.44 -2.08 23.99
CA HIS A 55 6.18 -3.43 23.51
C HIS A 55 7.08 -3.81 22.34
N LEU A 56 7.18 -2.96 21.30
CA LEU A 56 7.98 -3.26 20.10
C LEU A 56 9.49 -3.31 20.39
N LYS A 57 9.97 -2.56 21.40
CA LYS A 57 11.34 -2.65 21.89
C LYS A 57 11.70 -4.04 22.39
N GLN A 58 10.76 -4.80 22.96
CA GLN A 58 10.98 -6.18 23.40
C GLN A 58 11.34 -7.12 22.23
N PHE A 59 10.99 -6.74 21.00
CA PHE A 59 11.23 -7.50 19.77
C PHE A 59 12.31 -6.88 18.87
N GLY A 60 12.94 -5.76 19.27
CA GLY A 60 13.92 -5.05 18.44
C GLY A 60 13.31 -4.28 17.26
N PHE A 61 12.02 -3.93 17.34
CA PHE A 61 11.30 -3.23 16.27
C PHE A 61 11.11 -1.73 16.54
N GLU A 62 11.71 -1.17 17.59
CA GLU A 62 11.59 0.23 17.98
C GLU A 62 12.10 1.21 16.91
N ARG A 63 13.04 0.76 16.06
CA ARG A 63 13.62 1.57 14.97
C ARG A 63 12.58 2.13 14.01
N ILE A 64 11.43 1.47 13.88
CA ILE A 64 10.34 1.93 13.01
C ILE A 64 9.88 3.34 13.41
N PHE A 65 9.83 3.68 14.70
CA PHE A 65 9.36 4.97 15.18
C PHE A 65 10.30 6.14 14.86
N PHE A 66 11.59 5.86 14.69
CA PHE A 66 12.62 6.89 14.51
C PHE A 66 13.01 7.08 13.04
N GLN A 67 12.96 6.02 12.24
CA GLN A 67 13.56 5.99 10.89
C GLN A 67 12.63 5.46 9.79
N GLY A 68 11.45 4.92 10.10
CA GLY A 68 10.64 4.21 9.10
C GLY A 68 9.13 4.40 9.17
N ALA A 69 8.59 5.03 10.21
CA ALA A 69 7.16 5.20 10.40
C ALA A 69 6.68 6.52 9.80
N SER A 70 5.70 6.43 8.91
CA SER A 70 4.86 7.56 8.52
C SER A 70 3.57 7.47 9.31
N PHE A 71 3.30 8.46 10.15
CA PHE A 71 2.06 8.55 10.92
C PHE A 71 1.00 9.25 10.08
N ARG A 72 -0.15 8.61 9.96
CA ARG A 72 -1.32 9.17 9.28
C ARG A 72 -2.49 9.21 10.26
N SER A 73 -3.26 10.29 10.23
CA SER A 73 -4.52 10.35 10.98
C SER A 73 -5.49 9.30 10.43
N LEU A 74 -6.13 8.55 11.33
CA LEU A 74 -7.15 7.57 10.97
C LEU A 74 -8.42 8.25 10.43
N SER A 75 -8.73 9.46 10.89
CA SER A 75 -9.91 10.24 10.51
C SER A 75 -9.59 11.30 9.45
N SER A 76 -8.91 10.91 8.37
CA SER A 76 -8.60 11.82 7.26
C SER A 76 -9.85 12.10 6.42
N SER A 77 -10.12 13.37 6.11
CA SER A 77 -11.21 13.78 5.20
C SER A 77 -11.06 13.27 3.75
N THR A 78 -9.95 12.60 3.45
CA THR A 78 -9.64 12.07 2.12
C THR A 78 -10.35 10.75 1.82
N GLU A 79 -10.81 10.04 2.85
CA GLU A 79 -11.43 8.72 2.74
C GLU A 79 -12.79 8.69 3.44
N MET A 80 -13.67 7.82 2.95
CA MET A 80 -15.00 7.62 3.51
C MET A 80 -14.90 6.82 4.81
N ASN A 81 -15.49 7.34 5.88
CA ASN A 81 -15.56 6.64 7.16
C ASN A 81 -16.65 5.56 7.11
N LEU A 82 -16.23 4.30 6.96
CA LEU A 82 -17.10 3.13 7.04
C LEU A 82 -16.99 2.50 8.44
N SER A 83 -18.13 2.32 9.11
CA SER A 83 -18.14 1.65 10.42
C SER A 83 -17.83 0.16 10.27
N ALA A 84 -17.33 -0.47 11.34
CA ALA A 84 -17.10 -1.92 11.35
C ALA A 84 -18.39 -2.71 11.02
N ASN A 85 -19.53 -2.23 11.50
CA ASN A 85 -20.83 -2.82 11.20
C ASN A 85 -21.18 -2.70 9.71
N THR A 86 -20.93 -1.53 9.10
CA THR A 86 -21.13 -1.30 7.66
C THR A 86 -20.25 -2.21 6.81
N LEU A 87 -18.96 -2.33 7.14
CA LEU A 87 -18.03 -3.22 6.43
C LEU A 87 -18.47 -4.69 6.49
N GLN A 88 -19.05 -5.11 7.62
CA GLN A 88 -19.56 -6.46 7.81
C GLN A 88 -20.89 -6.69 7.08
N GLN A 89 -21.85 -5.77 7.21
CA GLN A 89 -23.17 -5.88 6.56
C GLN A 89 -23.08 -5.86 5.04
N LEU A 90 -22.14 -5.08 4.49
CA LEU A 90 -21.86 -5.03 3.05
C LEU A 90 -20.90 -6.14 2.59
N GLU A 91 -20.45 -7.02 3.49
CA GLU A 91 -19.52 -8.11 3.21
C GLU A 91 -18.28 -7.64 2.42
N VAL A 92 -17.70 -6.50 2.83
CA VAL A 92 -16.63 -5.83 2.06
C VAL A 92 -15.38 -6.70 2.00
N VAL A 93 -15.04 -7.36 3.10
CA VAL A 93 -13.79 -8.13 3.24
C VAL A 93 -14.04 -9.61 3.52
N ARG A 94 -15.13 -9.92 4.23
CA ARG A 94 -15.53 -11.27 4.62
C ARG A 94 -17.04 -11.40 4.50
N ASN A 95 -17.50 -12.59 4.12
CA ASN A 95 -18.93 -12.89 4.14
C ASN A 95 -19.43 -13.13 5.58
N ASN A 96 -20.75 -13.09 5.77
CA ASN A 96 -21.39 -13.37 7.06
C ASN A 96 -21.79 -14.84 7.24
N SER A 97 -21.71 -15.66 6.20
CA SER A 97 -22.12 -17.07 6.21
C SER A 97 -21.11 -17.96 6.95
N ASP A 98 -19.83 -17.87 6.59
CA ASP A 98 -18.74 -18.67 7.17
C ASP A 98 -17.54 -17.82 7.65
N GLY A 99 -17.60 -16.50 7.47
CA GLY A 99 -16.53 -15.58 7.84
C GLY A 99 -15.30 -15.64 6.94
N SER A 100 -15.36 -16.39 5.83
CA SER A 100 -14.31 -16.43 4.83
C SER A 100 -14.36 -15.20 3.92
N GLU A 101 -13.28 -14.99 3.16
CA GLU A 101 -13.25 -13.94 2.15
C GLU A 101 -14.08 -14.34 0.91
N SER A 102 -14.40 -15.62 0.73
CA SER A 102 -15.12 -16.11 -0.45
C SER A 102 -16.47 -15.42 -0.59
N GLY A 103 -16.78 -14.91 -1.78
CA GLY A 103 -18.01 -14.17 -2.07
C GLY A 103 -18.04 -12.72 -1.57
N SER A 104 -17.06 -12.25 -0.79
CA SER A 104 -16.96 -10.84 -0.39
C SER A 104 -16.65 -9.91 -1.56
N LEU A 105 -16.89 -8.61 -1.41
CA LEU A 105 -16.50 -7.60 -2.42
C LEU A 105 -15.00 -7.67 -2.72
N PHE A 106 -14.16 -7.74 -1.68
CA PHE A 106 -12.72 -7.86 -1.82
C PHE A 106 -12.33 -9.09 -2.64
N HIS A 107 -12.93 -10.25 -2.38
CA HIS A 107 -12.64 -11.47 -3.15
C HIS A 107 -13.01 -11.34 -4.62
N ASN A 108 -14.18 -10.76 -4.92
CA ASN A 108 -14.62 -10.55 -6.30
C ASN A 108 -13.74 -9.54 -7.06
N MET A 109 -13.16 -8.56 -6.38
CA MET A 109 -12.31 -7.53 -7.01
C MET A 109 -10.83 -7.92 -7.08
N ASN A 110 -10.37 -8.87 -6.25
CA ASN A 110 -8.95 -9.11 -6.07
C ASN A 110 -8.35 -10.00 -7.17
N HIS A 111 -7.96 -9.36 -8.27
CA HIS A 111 -7.15 -9.93 -9.34
C HIS A 111 -5.68 -9.48 -9.28
N THR A 112 -5.19 -9.11 -8.09
CA THR A 112 -3.81 -8.63 -7.94
C THR A 112 -2.81 -9.77 -8.09
N LEU A 113 -1.67 -9.48 -8.72
CA LEU A 113 -0.61 -10.47 -8.95
C LEU A 113 0.44 -10.53 -7.82
N THR A 114 0.33 -9.63 -6.84
CA THR A 114 1.32 -9.48 -5.77
C THR A 114 0.65 -9.36 -4.40
N VAL A 115 1.35 -9.84 -3.36
CA VAL A 115 0.85 -9.78 -1.98
C VAL A 115 0.67 -8.33 -1.52
N TYR A 116 1.60 -7.44 -1.87
CA TYR A 116 1.50 -6.02 -1.52
C TYR A 116 0.39 -5.32 -2.32
N GLY A 117 0.14 -5.73 -3.56
CA GLY A 117 -1.01 -5.27 -4.34
C GLY A 117 -2.33 -5.67 -3.69
N SER A 118 -2.45 -6.93 -3.23
CA SER A 118 -3.61 -7.44 -2.49
C SER A 118 -3.87 -6.67 -1.20
N ARG A 119 -2.80 -6.35 -0.43
CA ARG A 119 -2.90 -5.49 0.76
C ARG A 119 -3.37 -4.07 0.41
N LEU A 120 -2.84 -3.49 -0.66
CA LEU A 120 -3.24 -2.16 -1.12
C LEU A 120 -4.70 -2.11 -1.57
N LEU A 121 -5.15 -3.10 -2.34
CA LEU A 121 -6.54 -3.21 -2.77
C LEU A 121 -7.48 -3.36 -1.56
N ARG A 122 -7.09 -4.16 -0.56
CA ARG A 122 -7.85 -4.30 0.69
C ARG A 122 -8.00 -2.96 1.42
N HIS A 123 -6.92 -2.16 1.46
CA HIS A 123 -6.98 -0.78 1.97
C HIS A 123 -7.98 0.07 1.16
N TRP A 124 -7.90 0.05 -0.18
CA TRP A 124 -8.77 0.86 -1.04
C TRP A 124 -10.25 0.52 -0.91
N VAL A 125 -10.61 -0.76 -0.81
CA VAL A 125 -12.03 -1.16 -0.68
C VAL A 125 -12.60 -0.86 0.70
N THR A 126 -11.75 -0.81 1.75
CA THR A 126 -12.18 -0.48 3.12
C THR A 126 -12.14 1.02 3.42
N HIS A 127 -11.37 1.78 2.65
CA HIS A 127 -11.23 3.24 2.78
C HIS A 127 -11.45 3.91 1.42
N PRO A 128 -12.69 3.92 0.90
CA PRO A 128 -12.99 4.55 -0.39
C PRO A 128 -12.57 6.02 -0.38
N LEU A 129 -12.07 6.52 -1.51
CA LEU A 129 -11.70 7.93 -1.64
C LEU A 129 -12.93 8.84 -1.62
N CYS A 130 -12.78 10.05 -1.06
CA CYS A 130 -13.77 11.12 -1.15
C CYS A 130 -13.37 12.23 -2.13
N ASP A 131 -12.11 12.27 -2.57
CA ASP A 131 -11.61 13.25 -3.52
C ASP A 131 -11.99 12.87 -4.96
N ARG A 132 -12.81 13.71 -5.61
CA ARG A 132 -13.27 13.51 -6.97
C ARG A 132 -12.12 13.39 -7.98
N ASN A 133 -11.05 14.18 -7.85
CA ASN A 133 -9.95 14.17 -8.80
C ASN A 133 -9.17 12.86 -8.70
N LEU A 134 -8.93 12.36 -7.48
CA LEU A 134 -8.25 11.08 -7.27
C LEU A 134 -9.11 9.90 -7.74
N ILE A 135 -10.44 9.98 -7.58
CA ILE A 135 -11.37 8.98 -8.13
C ILE A 135 -11.31 8.99 -9.65
N SER A 136 -11.42 10.16 -10.28
CA SER A 136 -11.33 10.30 -11.74
C SER A 136 -10.01 9.78 -12.29
N ALA A 137 -8.88 10.13 -11.68
CA ALA A 137 -7.56 9.64 -12.10
C ALA A 137 -7.46 8.10 -12.07
N ARG A 138 -8.07 7.44 -11.06
CA ARG A 138 -8.12 5.97 -11.02
C ARG A 138 -9.02 5.39 -12.11
N LEU A 139 -10.17 6.01 -12.37
CA LEU A 139 -11.09 5.58 -13.42
C LEU A 139 -10.44 5.74 -14.81
N ASP A 140 -9.79 6.87 -15.06
CA ASP A 140 -9.09 7.14 -16.32
C ASP A 140 -8.00 6.09 -16.57
N ALA A 141 -7.18 5.79 -15.56
CA ALA A 141 -6.15 4.75 -15.67
C ALA A 141 -6.73 3.36 -15.95
N VAL A 142 -7.85 3.00 -15.31
CA VAL A 142 -8.54 1.71 -15.57
C VAL A 142 -9.11 1.68 -16.98
N SER A 143 -9.74 2.76 -17.44
CA SER A 143 -10.29 2.88 -18.79
C SER A 143 -9.22 2.77 -19.86
N GLU A 144 -8.06 3.41 -19.67
CA GLU A 144 -6.92 3.32 -20.57
C GLU A 144 -6.40 1.87 -20.65
N ILE A 145 -6.15 1.24 -19.50
CA ILE A 145 -5.69 -0.16 -19.44
C ILE A 145 -6.72 -1.10 -20.12
N ALA A 146 -8.01 -0.91 -19.86
CA ALA A 146 -9.08 -1.73 -20.44
C ALA A 146 -9.18 -1.55 -21.96
N ALA A 147 -9.08 -0.33 -22.47
CA ALA A 147 -9.09 -0.05 -23.91
C ALA A 147 -7.91 -0.73 -24.62
N CYS A 148 -6.73 -0.72 -23.99
CA CYS A 148 -5.54 -1.38 -24.52
C CYS A 148 -5.63 -2.91 -24.49
N MET A 149 -6.33 -3.50 -23.52
CA MET A 149 -6.57 -4.95 -23.46
C MET A 149 -7.74 -5.40 -24.36
N GLY A 150 -8.69 -4.51 -24.64
CA GLY A 150 -9.95 -4.79 -25.35
C GLY A 150 -9.91 -4.69 -26.87
N SER A 151 -8.75 -4.46 -27.49
CA SER A 151 -8.63 -4.43 -28.95
C SER A 151 -8.67 -5.86 -29.51
N HIS A 152 -9.88 -6.44 -29.63
CA HIS A 152 -10.36 -7.39 -30.67
C HIS A 152 -11.78 -7.93 -30.35
N SER A 153 -12.73 -7.11 -29.90
CA SER A 153 -14.14 -7.55 -29.81
C SER A 153 -15.13 -6.41 -30.09
N SER A 154 -15.09 -5.82 -31.29
CA SER A 154 -16.24 -5.09 -31.86
C SER A 154 -15.95 -4.64 -33.31
N SER A 155 -15.74 -5.60 -34.20
CA SER A 155 -15.95 -5.34 -35.63
C SER A 155 -16.65 -6.57 -36.21
N GLN A 156 -17.97 -6.41 -36.40
CA GLN A 156 -18.99 -7.28 -37.02
C GLN A 156 -20.17 -7.26 -36.03
N ILE A 157 -21.21 -6.45 -36.22
CA ILE A 157 -22.17 -6.54 -37.33
C ILE A 157 -22.72 -5.13 -37.61
N SER A 158 -22.44 -4.59 -38.79
CA SER A 158 -23.32 -3.68 -39.52
C SER A 158 -22.94 -3.74 -41.00
N ASP A 159 -23.94 -4.03 -41.82
CA ASP A 159 -23.93 -4.10 -43.29
C ASP A 159 -23.08 -3.01 -43.95
N ASP A 160 -22.26 -3.39 -44.93
CA ASP A 160 -22.47 -3.08 -46.36
C ASP A 160 -21.22 -3.40 -47.20
N LEU A 161 -21.48 -3.67 -48.48
CA LEU A 161 -20.63 -4.26 -49.50
C LEU A 161 -19.40 -3.41 -49.88
N ASP A 162 -18.27 -4.09 -50.16
CA ASP A 162 -17.34 -3.90 -51.29
C ASP A 162 -15.84 -4.03 -50.93
N GLU A 163 -15.09 -4.34 -51.99
CA GLU A 163 -13.80 -5.00 -52.14
C GLU A 163 -12.52 -4.37 -51.53
N GLU A 164 -11.52 -5.26 -51.47
CA GLU A 164 -10.06 -5.04 -51.59
C GLU A 164 -9.23 -4.59 -50.36
N GLY A 165 -8.37 -5.52 -49.93
CA GLY A 165 -6.94 -5.21 -49.83
C GLY A 165 -6.51 -4.26 -48.73
N SER A 166 -6.83 -4.54 -47.48
CA SER A 166 -6.03 -4.04 -46.36
C SER A 166 -5.73 -5.19 -45.40
N GLU A 167 -4.59 -5.84 -45.62
CA GLU A 167 -3.91 -6.60 -44.58
C GLU A 167 -3.55 -5.59 -43.47
N ARG A 168 -4.50 -5.34 -42.56
CA ARG A 168 -4.24 -4.60 -41.33
C ARG A 168 -3.28 -5.46 -40.56
N THR A 169 -1.99 -5.16 -40.70
CA THR A 169 -0.95 -5.64 -39.80
C THR A 169 -1.43 -5.25 -38.41
N ILE A 170 -1.95 -6.21 -37.64
CA ILE A 170 -2.26 -6.04 -36.23
C ILE A 170 -0.89 -5.95 -35.57
N VAL A 171 -0.25 -4.79 -35.69
CA VAL A 171 0.87 -4.43 -34.83
C VAL A 171 0.20 -4.30 -33.46
N PRO A 172 0.47 -5.21 -32.51
CA PRO A 172 -0.01 -5.02 -31.16
C PRO A 172 0.48 -3.64 -30.75
N PRO A 173 -0.40 -2.73 -30.28
CA PRO A 173 0.05 -1.42 -29.85
C PRO A 173 1.21 -1.64 -28.88
N GLU A 174 2.34 -0.94 -29.06
CA GLU A 174 3.57 -1.15 -28.28
C GLU A 174 3.27 -1.25 -26.77
N PHE A 175 2.24 -0.53 -26.34
CA PHE A 175 1.65 -0.58 -25.01
C PHE A 175 1.23 -1.99 -24.53
N TYR A 176 0.62 -2.84 -25.36
CA TYR A 176 0.22 -4.21 -24.97
C TYR A 176 1.45 -5.06 -24.59
N LEU A 177 2.54 -4.95 -25.37
CA LEU A 177 3.77 -5.67 -25.08
C LEU A 177 4.39 -5.19 -23.76
N VAL A 178 4.40 -3.88 -23.53
CA VAL A 178 4.84 -3.29 -22.27
C VAL A 178 3.97 -3.78 -21.12
N LEU A 179 2.65 -3.71 -21.23
CA LEU A 179 1.72 -4.13 -20.19
C LEU A 179 1.86 -5.62 -19.87
N SER A 180 1.95 -6.49 -20.88
CA SER A 180 2.16 -7.92 -20.71
C SER A 180 3.49 -8.22 -20.01
N SER A 181 4.56 -7.51 -20.39
CA SER A 181 5.86 -7.60 -19.75
C SER A 181 5.80 -7.18 -18.27
N VAL A 182 5.14 -6.06 -17.97
CA VAL A 182 4.95 -5.56 -16.61
C VAL A 182 4.13 -6.55 -15.77
N LEU A 183 3.02 -7.07 -16.27
CA LEU A 183 2.21 -8.07 -15.56
C LEU A 183 2.98 -9.37 -15.30
N THR A 184 3.79 -9.80 -16.27
CA THR A 184 4.68 -10.96 -16.11
C THR A 184 5.77 -10.70 -15.06
N ALA A 185 6.33 -9.50 -15.02
CA ALA A 185 7.30 -9.12 -13.99
C ALA A 185 6.65 -9.07 -12.60
N LEU A 186 5.46 -8.48 -12.49
CA LEU A 186 4.71 -8.38 -11.24
C LEU A 186 4.31 -9.74 -10.70
N SER A 187 3.83 -10.67 -11.54
CA SER A 187 3.45 -12.03 -11.08
C SER A 187 4.61 -12.82 -10.47
N ARG A 188 5.86 -12.47 -10.82
CA ARG A 188 7.07 -13.09 -10.29
C ARG A 188 7.71 -12.29 -9.15
N SER A 189 7.20 -11.09 -8.86
CA SER A 189 7.73 -10.23 -7.80
C SER A 189 7.48 -10.85 -6.41
N PRO A 190 8.48 -10.93 -5.53
CA PRO A 190 8.26 -11.34 -4.14
C PRO A 190 7.52 -10.24 -3.35
N ASP A 191 7.18 -10.52 -2.09
CA ASP A 191 6.67 -9.54 -1.13
C ASP A 191 7.78 -8.55 -0.73
N VAL A 192 8.07 -7.61 -1.63
CA VAL A 192 9.15 -6.62 -1.49
C VAL A 192 8.98 -5.74 -0.26
N GLN A 193 7.74 -5.38 0.09
CA GLN A 193 7.45 -4.59 1.30
C GLN A 193 7.92 -5.33 2.55
N ARG A 194 7.54 -6.61 2.70
CA ARG A 194 7.99 -7.43 3.83
C ARG A 194 9.51 -7.65 3.80
N GLY A 195 10.08 -7.84 2.62
CA GLY A 195 11.51 -7.97 2.43
C GLY A 195 12.29 -6.76 2.95
N ILE A 196 11.92 -5.57 2.49
CA ILE A 196 12.50 -4.29 2.91
C ILE A 196 12.33 -4.09 4.43
N THR A 197 11.15 -4.37 4.99
CA THR A 197 10.93 -4.28 6.45
C THR A 197 11.88 -5.18 7.24
N ARG A 198 12.14 -6.40 6.75
CA ARG A 198 13.10 -7.31 7.40
C ARG A 198 14.54 -6.84 7.28
N ILE A 199 14.93 -6.27 6.14
CA ILE A 199 16.24 -5.65 5.96
C ILE A 199 16.40 -4.48 6.93
N PHE A 200 15.40 -3.61 7.00
CA PHE A 200 15.36 -2.46 7.89
C PHE A 200 15.60 -2.89 9.35
N HIS A 201 14.92 -3.94 9.80
CA HIS A 201 15.10 -4.50 11.15
C HIS A 201 16.30 -5.46 11.29
N ARG A 202 17.12 -5.66 10.26
CA ARG A 202 18.27 -6.59 10.24
C ARG A 202 17.89 -8.04 10.61
N THR A 203 16.68 -8.45 10.24
CA THR A 203 16.15 -9.81 10.47
C THR A 203 16.02 -10.62 9.18
N ALA A 204 16.40 -10.05 8.03
CA ALA A 204 16.38 -10.73 6.74
C ALA A 204 17.45 -11.83 6.66
N LYS A 205 17.08 -12.99 6.11
CA LYS A 205 18.04 -14.05 5.76
C LYS A 205 18.71 -13.73 4.43
N ALA A 206 19.92 -14.25 4.20
CA ALA A 206 20.62 -14.09 2.92
C ALA A 206 19.75 -14.51 1.72
N THR A 207 19.03 -15.63 1.83
CA THR A 207 18.10 -16.12 0.80
C THR A 207 16.90 -15.20 0.53
N GLU A 208 16.56 -14.33 1.46
CA GLU A 208 15.50 -13.32 1.28
C GLU A 208 16.07 -12.06 0.62
N LEU A 209 17.34 -11.70 0.91
CA LEU A 209 18.05 -10.62 0.23
C LEU A 209 18.18 -10.88 -1.27
N TRP A 210 18.61 -12.09 -1.66
CA TRP A 210 18.78 -12.47 -3.08
C TRP A 210 17.47 -12.50 -3.87
N LYS A 211 16.31 -12.50 -3.21
CA LYS A 211 15.02 -12.43 -3.91
C LYS A 211 14.63 -11.00 -4.27
N LEU A 212 15.23 -10.00 -3.62
CA LEU A 212 14.89 -8.59 -3.76
C LEU A 212 15.78 -7.85 -4.77
N PHE A 213 16.89 -8.47 -5.19
CA PHE A 213 17.84 -7.96 -6.18
C PHE A 213 17.93 -8.95 -7.35
#